data_AF-J7IU16-F1
#
_entry.id   AF-J7IU16-F1
#
_cell.length_a   1.000
_cell.length_b   1.000
_cell.length_c   1.000
_cell.angle_alpha   90.00
_cell.angle_beta   90.00
_cell.angle_gamma   90.00
#
_symmetry.space_group_name_H-M   'P 1'
#
loop_
_entity.id
_entity.type
_entity.pdbx_description
1 polymer ?
#
loop_
_entity_poly.entity_id
_entity_poly.type
_entity_poly.pdbx_seq_one_letter_code
_entity_poly.pdbx_strand_id
1 'polypeptide(L)'
;MQLAIKATGEGAEMLSFLLSKNPRNLYDRMDKGHRVRLTYTVFSDREVEAVIFVTPDPVELVKNSPDTYQITQYINDREFVVSSIFCSDIRSALGTALNGRPKEEYLNWAKHAFQLNMGFGPVATDLPDSAIKELFETLGYQIEIERGQAAYNFQLKERSSARFINLKGTVTVQKALQHLFVLIPVLDNYRHYFIDEREIEKLERYGEGWLSEHPLRDLIIKRTLRFRELIDQVGAKFAQPDITKVNIATADTMNADMTKLNTTPEPTLESQPVVRLNQLRYQKVVKIVENLPSRESIVDFGAGEGKLSVRLGFIPGVKEILAVEPTEKEQLRALKRFSEASYKDDFIAPIPIWGSLYYYDEQLRNKDVMILSEVIEHIDEGRLPRVMDTILGSYKPNVLIVSTPNVEYNTVYQMDEAVRHKDHRFEWTRAQFSKWTHNLARNYSYEVQLDGIGEEAEGYGHPSQIAIFTRQGGIENE
;
A
#
# COMPACT_ATOMS: atom_id res chain seq x y z
N MET A 1 2.04 -2.68 -23.74
CA MET A 1 0.79 -3.22 -23.14
C MET A 1 -0.28 -3.39 -24.23
N GLN A 2 -1.21 -4.36 -24.14
CA GLN A 2 -2.30 -4.51 -25.13
C GLN A 2 -3.64 -5.04 -24.59
N LEU A 3 -4.72 -4.69 -25.30
CA LEU A 3 -6.08 -5.22 -25.15
C LEU A 3 -6.66 -5.48 -26.55
N ALA A 4 -7.06 -6.71 -26.83
CA ALA A 4 -7.85 -7.08 -28.00
C ALA A 4 -9.32 -7.25 -27.61
N ILE A 5 -10.23 -6.70 -28.42
CA ILE A 5 -11.68 -6.83 -28.28
C ILE A 5 -12.23 -7.38 -29.59
N LYS A 6 -12.71 -8.62 -29.54
CA LYS A 6 -13.31 -9.33 -30.68
C LYS A 6 -14.80 -9.48 -30.47
N ALA A 7 -15.60 -9.13 -31.48
CA ALA A 7 -17.04 -9.43 -31.54
C ALA A 7 -17.31 -10.44 -32.66
N THR A 8 -18.18 -11.41 -32.39
CA THR A 8 -18.61 -12.42 -33.37
C THR A 8 -20.13 -12.55 -33.40
N GLY A 9 -20.68 -12.87 -34.57
CA GLY A 9 -22.11 -12.97 -34.82
C GLY A 9 -22.64 -11.78 -35.64
N GLU A 10 -23.94 -11.78 -35.89
CA GLU A 10 -24.60 -10.76 -36.72
C GLU A 10 -24.50 -9.36 -36.10
N GLY A 11 -24.11 -8.37 -36.91
CA GLY A 11 -23.91 -7.00 -36.44
C GLY A 11 -22.53 -6.73 -35.83
N ALA A 12 -21.55 -7.63 -35.99
CA ALA A 12 -20.20 -7.45 -35.43
C ALA A 12 -19.52 -6.15 -35.89
N GLU A 13 -19.83 -5.68 -37.12
CA GLU A 13 -19.37 -4.40 -37.67
C GLU A 13 -19.72 -3.20 -36.78
N MET A 14 -20.80 -3.30 -36.02
CA MET A 14 -21.31 -2.25 -35.12
C MET A 14 -20.37 -1.98 -33.94
N LEU A 15 -19.49 -2.93 -33.58
CA LEU A 15 -18.41 -2.70 -32.61
C LEU A 15 -17.60 -1.45 -33.00
N SER A 16 -17.36 -1.21 -34.29
CA SER A 16 -16.55 -0.07 -34.73
C SER A 16 -17.20 1.30 -34.53
N PHE A 17 -18.53 1.36 -34.63
CA PHE A 17 -19.31 2.56 -34.36
C PHE A 17 -19.47 2.80 -32.85
N LEU A 18 -19.66 1.74 -32.07
CA LEU A 18 -19.69 1.81 -30.60
C LEU A 18 -18.35 2.28 -30.00
N LEU A 19 -17.22 1.72 -30.48
CA LEU A 19 -15.87 2.21 -30.17
C LEU A 19 -15.61 3.60 -30.75
N SER A 20 -16.40 4.04 -31.75
CA SER A 20 -16.22 5.27 -32.52
C SER A 20 -14.80 5.39 -33.10
N LYS A 21 -14.39 4.36 -33.86
CA LYS A 21 -13.12 4.28 -34.58
C LYS A 21 -13.34 3.67 -35.97
N ASN A 22 -13.06 4.44 -37.02
CA ASN A 22 -13.23 3.99 -38.41
C ASN A 22 -12.21 2.88 -38.75
N PRO A 23 -12.63 1.68 -39.18
CA PRO A 23 -11.72 0.58 -39.51
C PRO A 23 -10.70 0.88 -40.61
N ARG A 24 -10.99 1.86 -41.49
CA ARG A 24 -10.10 2.28 -42.58
C ARG A 24 -9.08 3.35 -42.17
N ASN A 25 -9.01 3.72 -40.89
CA ASN A 25 -8.10 4.75 -40.38
C ASN A 25 -7.45 4.31 -39.07
N LEU A 26 -6.12 4.22 -39.06
CA LEU A 26 -5.36 3.94 -37.84
C LEU A 26 -5.60 5.06 -36.81
N TYR A 27 -6.17 4.71 -35.66
CA TYR A 27 -6.14 5.62 -34.53
C TYR A 27 -4.75 5.55 -33.92
N ASP A 28 -3.97 6.62 -34.06
CA ASP A 28 -2.63 6.76 -33.49
C ASP A 28 -2.54 8.13 -32.82
N ARG A 29 -2.33 8.16 -31.50
CA ARG A 29 -2.28 9.40 -30.71
C ARG A 29 -1.16 9.34 -29.68
N MET A 30 -0.49 10.47 -29.50
CA MET A 30 0.43 10.73 -28.39
C MET A 30 -0.27 11.72 -27.45
N ASP A 31 -0.41 11.37 -26.17
CA ASP A 31 -0.75 12.28 -25.07
C ASP A 31 0.25 12.02 -23.93
N LYS A 32 0.55 13.01 -23.08
CA LYS A 32 1.35 12.91 -21.82
C LYS A 32 2.31 11.70 -21.73
N GLY A 33 3.33 11.67 -22.58
CA GLY A 33 4.35 10.63 -22.52
C GLY A 33 3.90 9.20 -22.88
N HIS A 34 2.81 8.99 -23.62
CA HIS A 34 2.40 7.67 -24.07
C HIS A 34 1.70 7.70 -25.43
N ARG A 35 1.94 6.65 -26.23
CA ARG A 35 1.36 6.46 -27.56
C ARG A 35 0.30 5.37 -27.56
N VAL A 36 -0.95 5.76 -27.76
CA VAL A 36 -2.10 4.84 -27.93
C VAL A 36 -2.32 4.60 -29.41
N ARG A 37 -2.26 3.33 -29.82
CA ARG A 37 -2.65 2.88 -31.16
C ARG A 37 -3.86 1.95 -31.06
N LEU A 38 -4.83 2.13 -31.95
CA LEU A 38 -5.97 1.21 -32.12
C LEU A 38 -6.15 0.94 -33.62
N THR A 39 -6.10 -0.34 -33.97
CA THR A 39 -6.29 -0.86 -35.33
C THR A 39 -7.32 -1.99 -35.31
N TYR A 40 -7.81 -2.37 -36.49
CA TYR A 40 -8.60 -3.58 -36.66
C TYR A 40 -7.77 -4.64 -37.38
N THR A 41 -7.70 -5.84 -36.81
CA THR A 41 -7.01 -7.02 -37.37
C THR A 41 -7.97 -7.85 -38.22
N VAL A 42 -9.25 -7.87 -37.86
CA VAL A 42 -10.35 -8.46 -38.64
C VAL A 42 -11.50 -7.45 -38.71
N PHE A 43 -12.14 -7.30 -39.87
CA PHE A 43 -13.35 -6.49 -40.00
C PHE A 43 -14.31 -7.05 -41.07
N SER A 44 -15.47 -7.53 -40.63
CA SER A 44 -16.57 -8.05 -41.46
C SER A 44 -17.92 -7.84 -40.74
N ASP A 45 -19.01 -8.25 -41.39
CA ASP A 45 -20.38 -8.28 -40.86
C ASP A 45 -20.60 -9.32 -39.75
N ARG A 46 -19.68 -10.30 -39.61
CA ARG A 46 -19.80 -11.44 -38.68
C ARG A 46 -18.65 -11.63 -37.71
N GLU A 47 -17.53 -10.96 -37.96
CA GLU A 47 -16.34 -11.00 -37.14
C GLU A 47 -15.60 -9.66 -37.22
N VAL A 48 -15.39 -9.02 -36.07
CA VAL A 48 -14.55 -7.83 -35.93
C VAL A 48 -13.60 -8.01 -34.77
N GLU A 49 -12.34 -7.65 -34.97
CA GLU A 49 -11.32 -7.65 -33.93
C GLU A 49 -10.60 -6.31 -33.91
N ALA A 50 -10.75 -5.57 -32.81
CA ALA A 50 -10.09 -4.30 -32.55
C ALA A 50 -8.96 -4.53 -31.54
N VAL A 51 -7.73 -4.14 -31.88
CA VAL A 51 -6.55 -4.26 -31.01
C VAL A 51 -6.09 -2.87 -30.60
N ILE A 52 -6.10 -2.61 -29.29
CA ILE A 52 -5.49 -1.45 -28.65
C ILE A 52 -4.10 -1.83 -28.15
N PHE A 53 -3.08 -1.08 -28.59
CA PHE A 53 -1.70 -1.24 -28.16
C PHE A 53 -1.18 0.09 -27.60
N VAL A 54 -0.64 0.06 -26.39
CA VAL A 54 -0.06 1.24 -25.72
C VAL A 54 1.45 1.06 -25.58
N THR A 55 2.17 2.11 -25.96
CA THR A 55 3.62 2.28 -25.81
C THR A 55 3.86 3.52 -24.92
N PRO A 56 4.10 3.36 -23.61
CA PRO A 56 4.46 4.49 -22.76
C PRO A 56 5.92 4.89 -23.00
N ASP A 57 6.27 6.11 -22.60
CA ASP A 57 7.65 6.57 -22.45
C ASP A 57 8.15 6.16 -21.04
N PRO A 58 9.14 5.26 -20.92
CA PRO A 58 9.64 4.81 -19.63
C PRO A 58 10.27 5.95 -18.81
N VAL A 59 10.67 7.06 -19.42
CA VAL A 59 11.19 8.24 -18.71
C VAL A 59 10.05 9.04 -18.09
N GLU A 60 8.91 9.21 -18.77
CA GLU A 60 7.73 9.91 -18.22
C GLU A 60 7.01 9.10 -17.13
N LEU A 61 7.04 7.76 -17.22
CA LEU A 61 6.58 6.87 -16.13
C LEU A 61 7.36 7.08 -14.81
N VAL A 62 8.64 7.47 -14.90
CA VAL A 62 9.53 7.68 -13.73
C VAL A 62 9.57 9.14 -13.26
N LYS A 63 9.52 10.11 -14.18
CA LYS A 63 9.64 11.56 -13.89
C LYS A 63 8.70 12.10 -12.81
N ASN A 64 7.50 11.54 -12.69
CA ASN A 64 6.49 11.98 -11.71
C ASN A 64 6.41 11.09 -10.46
N SER A 65 7.34 10.13 -10.30
CA SER A 65 7.42 9.28 -9.12
C SER A 65 8.34 9.89 -8.06
N PRO A 66 7.95 9.95 -6.77
CA PRO A 66 8.73 10.55 -5.69
C PRO A 66 9.91 9.67 -5.20
N ASP A 67 10.44 8.83 -6.08
CA ASP A 67 11.37 7.72 -5.80
C ASP A 67 12.44 7.57 -6.91
N THR A 68 12.72 8.67 -7.63
CA THR A 68 13.49 8.77 -8.89
C THR A 68 14.92 8.18 -8.84
N TYR A 69 15.43 7.85 -7.65
CA TYR A 69 16.77 7.35 -7.40
C TYR A 69 16.88 5.83 -7.21
N GLN A 70 15.77 5.07 -7.21
CA GLN A 70 15.83 3.60 -7.16
C GLN A 70 16.02 2.99 -8.55
N ILE A 71 16.97 2.07 -8.71
CA ILE A 71 17.20 1.36 -9.99
C ILE A 71 15.97 0.52 -10.44
N THR A 72 15.14 0.11 -9.49
CA THR A 72 13.83 -0.54 -9.71
C THR A 72 12.80 0.37 -10.39
N GLN A 73 13.01 1.69 -10.44
CA GLN A 73 12.18 2.60 -11.24
C GLN A 73 12.54 2.55 -12.73
N TYR A 74 13.80 2.26 -13.05
CA TYR A 74 14.30 2.10 -14.43
C TYR A 74 14.24 0.64 -14.92
N ILE A 75 14.16 -0.33 -14.00
CA ILE A 75 14.03 -1.76 -14.28
C ILE A 75 12.80 -2.30 -13.54
N ASN A 76 11.63 -2.18 -14.18
CA ASN A 76 10.37 -2.78 -13.72
C ASN A 76 9.50 -3.26 -14.90
N ASP A 77 8.30 -3.71 -14.58
CA ASP A 77 7.33 -4.28 -15.49
C ASP A 77 6.36 -3.26 -16.12
N ARG A 78 6.37 -1.99 -15.67
CA ARG A 78 5.28 -1.02 -15.92
C ARG A 78 5.09 -0.66 -17.39
N GLU A 79 6.15 -0.64 -18.20
CA GLU A 79 6.03 -0.42 -19.65
C GLU A 79 5.42 -1.62 -20.41
N PHE A 80 5.46 -2.81 -19.80
CA PHE A 80 4.98 -4.06 -20.38
C PHE A 80 3.58 -4.44 -19.89
N VAL A 81 3.26 -4.25 -18.60
CA VAL A 81 2.06 -4.84 -17.98
C VAL A 81 0.80 -3.99 -18.07
N VAL A 82 -0.28 -4.64 -18.49
CA VAL A 82 -1.65 -4.14 -18.39
C VAL A 82 -1.98 -3.91 -16.90
N SER A 83 -2.32 -2.67 -16.58
CA SER A 83 -2.26 -2.08 -15.24
C SER A 83 -3.30 -0.96 -15.10
N SER A 84 -3.38 -0.32 -13.93
CA SER A 84 -4.19 0.89 -13.77
C SER A 84 -3.77 2.03 -14.72
N ILE A 85 -2.47 2.13 -15.02
CA ILE A 85 -1.87 3.05 -16.01
C ILE A 85 -2.49 2.80 -17.39
N PHE A 86 -2.47 1.56 -17.85
CA PHE A 86 -3.04 1.16 -19.14
C PHE A 86 -4.51 1.57 -19.28
N CYS A 87 -5.31 1.39 -18.23
CA CYS A 87 -6.71 1.84 -18.22
C CYS A 87 -6.84 3.36 -18.31
N SER A 88 -5.93 4.13 -17.68
CA SER A 88 -5.88 5.59 -17.81
C SER A 88 -5.59 6.01 -19.25
N ASP A 89 -4.52 5.47 -19.84
CA ASP A 89 -4.03 5.81 -21.19
C ASP A 89 -5.12 5.58 -22.25
N ILE A 90 -5.78 4.41 -22.23
CA ILE A 90 -6.81 4.06 -23.22
C ILE A 90 -8.19 4.70 -22.92
N ARG A 91 -8.39 5.35 -21.76
CA ARG A 91 -9.67 5.98 -21.38
C ARG A 91 -10.13 7.02 -22.40
N SER A 92 -9.20 7.79 -22.95
CA SER A 92 -9.46 8.80 -23.98
C SER A 92 -9.92 8.17 -25.30
N ALA A 93 -9.26 7.07 -25.71
CA ALA A 93 -9.59 6.34 -26.93
C ALA A 93 -10.94 5.62 -26.83
N LEU A 94 -11.28 5.04 -25.68
CA LEU A 94 -12.48 4.22 -25.47
C LEU A 94 -13.66 5.00 -24.84
N GLY A 95 -13.50 6.29 -24.59
CA GLY A 95 -14.44 7.11 -23.81
C GLY A 95 -15.90 7.10 -24.33
N THR A 96 -16.13 6.99 -25.63
CA THR A 96 -17.49 6.90 -26.19
C THR A 96 -18.21 5.62 -25.79
N ALA A 97 -17.50 4.48 -25.87
CA ALA A 97 -18.04 3.15 -25.54
C ALA A 97 -18.20 2.96 -24.04
N LEU A 98 -17.21 3.37 -23.24
CA LEU A 98 -17.25 3.36 -21.76
C LEU A 98 -18.46 4.10 -21.17
N ASN A 99 -18.97 5.11 -21.87
CA ASN A 99 -20.10 5.93 -21.44
C ASN A 99 -21.43 5.55 -22.11
N GLY A 100 -21.46 4.57 -23.01
CA GLY A 100 -22.69 4.15 -23.70
C GLY A 100 -23.30 5.23 -24.63
N ARG A 101 -22.48 6.15 -25.15
CA ARG A 101 -22.93 7.33 -25.92
C ARG A 101 -22.38 7.34 -27.35
N PRO A 102 -22.66 6.33 -28.20
CA PRO A 102 -22.35 6.44 -29.62
C PRO A 102 -23.19 7.54 -30.27
N LYS A 103 -23.00 7.78 -31.57
CA LYS A 103 -23.94 8.59 -32.33
C LYS A 103 -25.37 8.02 -32.23
N GLU A 104 -26.35 8.89 -32.38
CA GLU A 104 -27.79 8.61 -32.28
C GLU A 104 -28.22 7.40 -33.14
N GLU A 105 -27.73 7.33 -34.38
CA GLU A 105 -27.96 6.26 -35.35
C GLU A 105 -27.55 4.84 -34.87
N TYR A 106 -26.72 4.73 -33.82
CA TYR A 106 -26.27 3.45 -33.24
C TYR A 106 -26.71 3.24 -31.77
N LEU A 107 -27.59 4.08 -31.21
CA LEU A 107 -28.01 3.96 -29.80
C LEU A 107 -28.64 2.60 -29.45
N ASN A 108 -29.35 1.97 -30.40
CA ASN A 108 -29.92 0.64 -30.21
C ASN A 108 -28.83 -0.44 -30.01
N TRP A 109 -27.70 -0.31 -30.72
CA TRP A 109 -26.57 -1.24 -30.61
C TRP A 109 -25.79 -1.09 -29.30
N ALA A 110 -25.85 0.07 -28.63
CA ALA A 110 -25.23 0.23 -27.30
C ALA A 110 -25.86 -0.69 -26.23
N LYS A 111 -27.13 -1.09 -26.43
CA LYS A 111 -27.86 -2.03 -25.58
C LYS A 111 -27.77 -3.49 -26.05
N HIS A 112 -27.20 -3.74 -27.23
CA HIS A 112 -27.06 -5.09 -27.78
C HIS A 112 -25.96 -5.86 -27.03
N ALA A 113 -26.25 -7.13 -26.70
CA ALA A 113 -25.30 -8.02 -26.04
C ALA A 113 -24.58 -8.87 -27.09
N PHE A 114 -23.32 -8.52 -27.37
CA PHE A 114 -22.49 -9.20 -28.36
C PHE A 114 -21.82 -10.43 -27.75
N GLN A 115 -21.54 -11.45 -28.55
CA GLN A 115 -20.56 -12.46 -28.18
C GLN A 115 -19.17 -11.83 -28.28
N LEU A 116 -18.58 -11.50 -27.13
CA LEU A 116 -17.26 -10.88 -27.05
C LEU A 116 -16.20 -11.90 -26.61
N ASN A 117 -15.03 -11.84 -27.26
CA ASN A 117 -13.79 -12.46 -26.80
C ASN A 117 -12.74 -11.35 -26.57
N MET A 118 -12.26 -11.19 -25.34
CA MET A 118 -11.40 -10.08 -24.91
C MET A 118 -10.09 -10.59 -24.31
N GLY A 119 -8.97 -10.35 -24.99
CA GLY A 119 -7.65 -10.79 -24.56
C GLY A 119 -6.78 -9.61 -24.09
N PHE A 120 -6.21 -9.69 -22.89
CA PHE A 120 -5.31 -8.67 -22.36
C PHE A 120 -4.14 -9.26 -21.56
N GLY A 121 -3.02 -8.53 -21.55
CA GLY A 121 -1.88 -8.86 -20.72
C GLY A 121 -0.53 -8.36 -21.26
N PRO A 122 0.58 -8.75 -20.61
CA PRO A 122 0.58 -9.46 -19.32
C PRO A 122 0.02 -8.58 -18.20
N VAL A 123 -0.67 -9.15 -17.20
CA VAL A 123 -0.92 -8.50 -15.89
C VAL A 123 0.04 -9.09 -14.87
N ALA A 124 0.59 -8.28 -13.96
CA ALA A 124 1.43 -8.76 -12.86
C ALA A 124 0.62 -8.79 -11.56
N THR A 125 0.33 -9.99 -11.06
CA THR A 125 -0.59 -10.19 -9.94
C THR A 125 -0.04 -11.14 -8.88
N ASP A 126 -0.41 -10.88 -7.63
CA ASP A 126 -0.27 -11.74 -6.45
C ASP A 126 -1.50 -12.61 -6.19
N LEU A 127 -2.61 -12.37 -6.89
CA LEU A 127 -3.85 -13.15 -6.72
C LEU A 127 -3.67 -14.59 -7.26
N PRO A 128 -4.20 -15.61 -6.56
CA PRO A 128 -4.25 -16.96 -7.08
C PRO A 128 -5.20 -17.04 -8.27
N ASP A 129 -4.91 -17.92 -9.22
CA ASP A 129 -5.71 -18.09 -10.45
C ASP A 129 -7.20 -18.36 -10.17
N SER A 130 -7.55 -18.98 -9.03
CA SER A 130 -8.93 -19.17 -8.57
C SER A 130 -9.66 -17.85 -8.29
N ALA A 131 -9.03 -16.92 -7.57
CA ALA A 131 -9.62 -15.60 -7.30
C ALA A 131 -9.72 -14.76 -8.59
N ILE A 132 -8.74 -14.88 -9.49
CA ILE A 132 -8.80 -14.26 -10.82
C ILE A 132 -10.02 -14.79 -11.60
N LYS A 133 -10.30 -16.10 -11.52
CA LYS A 133 -11.48 -16.69 -12.16
C LYS A 133 -12.78 -16.15 -11.58
N GLU A 134 -12.95 -16.22 -10.26
CA GLU A 134 -14.16 -15.81 -9.56
C GLU A 134 -14.55 -14.34 -9.82
N LEU A 135 -13.57 -13.44 -10.00
CA LEU A 135 -13.77 -12.04 -10.40
C LEU A 135 -14.42 -11.85 -11.78
N PHE A 136 -14.38 -12.84 -12.68
CA PHE A 136 -14.95 -12.74 -14.03
C PHE A 136 -16.04 -13.79 -14.30
N GLU A 137 -15.95 -15.00 -13.73
CA GLU A 137 -16.96 -16.06 -13.88
C GLU A 137 -18.32 -15.63 -13.29
N THR A 138 -18.32 -14.89 -12.17
CA THR A 138 -19.53 -14.28 -11.59
C THR A 138 -20.21 -13.29 -12.54
N LEU A 139 -19.45 -12.60 -13.39
CA LEU A 139 -19.96 -11.66 -14.39
C LEU A 139 -20.40 -12.32 -15.71
N GLY A 140 -20.46 -13.66 -15.75
CA GLY A 140 -20.88 -14.44 -16.91
C GLY A 140 -19.79 -14.64 -17.97
N TYR A 141 -18.52 -14.43 -17.64
CA TYR A 141 -17.40 -14.74 -18.53
C TYR A 141 -16.89 -16.17 -18.33
N GLN A 142 -16.67 -16.89 -19.42
CA GLN A 142 -15.69 -17.97 -19.44
C GLN A 142 -14.30 -17.34 -19.50
N ILE A 143 -13.36 -17.82 -18.68
CA ILE A 143 -12.02 -17.24 -18.53
C ILE A 143 -10.92 -18.29 -18.75
N GLU A 144 -9.94 -17.88 -19.54
CA GLU A 144 -8.76 -18.64 -19.89
C GLU A 144 -7.52 -17.86 -19.42
N ILE A 145 -6.64 -18.51 -18.66
CA ILE A 145 -5.51 -17.88 -17.98
C ILE A 145 -4.20 -18.55 -18.43
N GLU A 146 -3.44 -17.82 -19.24
CA GLU A 146 -2.16 -18.27 -19.78
C GLU A 146 -0.96 -17.67 -19.03
N ARG A 147 0.19 -18.34 -19.16
CA ARG A 147 1.50 -17.89 -18.69
C ARG A 147 2.47 -17.96 -19.87
N GLY A 148 3.15 -16.85 -20.15
CA GLY A 148 4.02 -16.70 -21.32
C GLY A 148 5.07 -17.82 -21.42
N GLN A 149 5.26 -18.34 -22.62
CA GLN A 149 6.27 -19.36 -22.88
C GLN A 149 7.61 -18.71 -23.21
N ALA A 150 8.63 -18.98 -22.39
CA ALA A 150 10.01 -18.63 -22.68
C ALA A 150 10.94 -19.76 -22.19
N ALA A 151 12.06 -19.95 -22.89
CA ALA A 151 13.02 -21.00 -22.62
C ALA A 151 13.93 -20.61 -21.43
N TYR A 152 13.39 -20.73 -20.22
CA TYR A 152 14.16 -20.55 -18.98
C TYR A 152 14.95 -21.82 -18.63
N ASN A 153 16.21 -21.67 -18.24
CA ASN A 153 17.05 -22.77 -17.73
C ASN A 153 16.65 -23.23 -16.30
N PHE A 154 15.49 -22.82 -15.81
CA PHE A 154 14.99 -23.03 -14.45
C PHE A 154 13.45 -22.90 -14.42
N GLN A 155 12.81 -23.46 -13.39
CA GLN A 155 11.34 -23.52 -13.25
C GLN A 155 10.69 -22.17 -12.88
N LEU A 156 10.76 -21.18 -13.78
CA LEU A 156 10.13 -19.88 -13.58
C LEU A 156 8.63 -19.88 -13.94
N LYS A 157 8.17 -20.78 -14.82
CA LYS A 157 6.79 -20.76 -15.37
C LYS A 157 5.72 -20.81 -14.28
N GLU A 158 5.83 -21.74 -13.33
CA GLU A 158 4.89 -21.90 -12.23
C GLU A 158 4.94 -20.75 -11.21
N ARG A 159 6.13 -20.17 -11.02
CA ARG A 159 6.42 -19.11 -10.04
C ARG A 159 6.20 -17.68 -10.56
N SER A 160 5.95 -17.52 -11.86
CA SER A 160 5.71 -16.21 -12.46
C SER A 160 4.45 -15.55 -11.91
N SER A 161 4.48 -14.25 -11.67
CA SER A 161 3.31 -13.41 -11.38
C SER A 161 2.58 -12.91 -12.64
N ALA A 162 3.19 -13.09 -13.82
CA ALA A 162 2.62 -12.64 -15.09
C ALA A 162 1.48 -13.58 -15.55
N ARG A 163 0.33 -13.02 -15.88
CA ARG A 163 -0.83 -13.72 -16.47
C ARG A 163 -1.24 -13.04 -17.77
N PHE A 164 -1.63 -13.83 -18.76
CA PHE A 164 -2.40 -13.35 -19.90
C PHE A 164 -3.82 -13.88 -19.73
N ILE A 165 -4.82 -13.01 -19.87
CA ILE A 165 -6.22 -13.32 -19.57
C ILE A 165 -7.03 -13.15 -20.84
N ASN A 166 -7.85 -14.17 -21.16
CA ASN A 166 -8.79 -14.13 -22.26
C ASN A 166 -10.20 -14.46 -21.76
N LEU A 167 -11.15 -13.55 -22.00
CA LEU A 167 -12.52 -13.60 -21.50
C LEU A 167 -13.52 -13.78 -22.64
N LYS A 168 -14.41 -14.77 -22.56
CA LYS A 168 -15.48 -15.04 -23.54
C LYS A 168 -16.84 -14.87 -22.85
N GLY A 169 -17.74 -14.04 -23.39
CA GLY A 169 -19.07 -13.83 -22.78
C GLY A 169 -20.05 -13.05 -23.66
N THR A 170 -21.34 -13.17 -23.37
CA THR A 170 -22.41 -12.46 -24.11
C THR A 170 -22.82 -11.20 -23.33
N VAL A 171 -22.37 -10.03 -23.76
CA VAL A 171 -22.42 -8.79 -22.97
C VAL A 171 -22.41 -7.54 -23.85
N THR A 172 -22.90 -6.40 -23.35
CA THR A 172 -22.79 -5.13 -24.09
C THR A 172 -21.34 -4.61 -24.07
N VAL A 173 -20.92 -3.93 -25.14
CA VAL A 173 -19.56 -3.35 -25.23
C VAL A 173 -19.28 -2.37 -24.07
N GLN A 174 -20.30 -1.63 -23.63
CA GLN A 174 -20.19 -0.74 -22.47
C GLN A 174 -19.89 -1.51 -21.18
N LYS A 175 -20.73 -2.50 -20.80
CA LYS A 175 -20.52 -3.29 -19.57
C LYS A 175 -19.18 -4.01 -19.60
N ALA A 176 -18.81 -4.59 -20.74
CA ALA A 176 -17.52 -5.26 -20.91
C ALA A 176 -16.31 -4.34 -20.63
N LEU A 177 -16.33 -3.11 -21.15
CA LEU A 177 -15.29 -2.12 -20.87
C LEU A 177 -15.33 -1.62 -19.42
N GLN A 178 -16.51 -1.43 -18.83
CA GLN A 178 -16.67 -1.05 -17.42
C GLN A 178 -16.08 -2.13 -16.48
N HIS A 179 -16.41 -3.41 -16.70
CA HIS A 179 -15.85 -4.54 -15.95
C HIS A 179 -14.32 -4.56 -16.04
N LEU A 180 -13.74 -4.45 -17.24
CA LEU A 180 -12.28 -4.39 -17.42
C LEU A 180 -11.64 -3.18 -16.71
N PHE A 181 -12.28 -2.00 -16.77
CA PHE A 181 -11.75 -0.78 -16.15
C PHE A 181 -11.76 -0.79 -14.62
N VAL A 182 -12.63 -1.58 -13.99
CA VAL A 182 -12.64 -1.81 -12.54
C VAL A 182 -11.70 -2.97 -12.17
N LEU A 183 -11.72 -4.07 -12.91
CA LEU A 183 -11.04 -5.31 -12.52
C LEU A 183 -9.55 -5.36 -12.90
N ILE A 184 -9.09 -4.71 -13.97
CA ILE A 184 -7.64 -4.63 -14.27
C ILE A 184 -6.84 -3.98 -13.12
N PRO A 185 -7.28 -2.84 -12.53
CA PRO A 185 -6.69 -2.30 -11.30
C PRO A 185 -6.67 -3.28 -10.11
N VAL A 186 -7.70 -4.12 -9.94
CA VAL A 186 -7.74 -5.14 -8.86
C VAL A 186 -6.66 -6.20 -9.05
N LEU A 187 -6.37 -6.59 -10.30
CA LEU A 187 -5.35 -7.57 -10.61
C LEU A 187 -3.92 -7.03 -10.37
N ASP A 188 -3.67 -5.74 -10.59
CA ASP A 188 -2.33 -5.15 -10.46
C ASP A 188 -1.80 -5.23 -9.03
N ASN A 189 -0.61 -5.82 -8.87
CA ASN A 189 0.04 -5.96 -7.57
C ASN A 189 0.65 -4.62 -7.08
N TYR A 190 1.08 -3.74 -8.00
CA TYR A 190 2.03 -2.66 -7.72
C TYR A 190 1.50 -1.56 -6.78
N ARG A 191 2.35 -1.06 -5.87
CA ARG A 191 1.94 -0.36 -4.64
C ARG A 191 2.08 1.18 -4.66
N HIS A 192 2.34 1.80 -5.81
CA HIS A 192 2.85 3.19 -5.86
C HIS A 192 2.09 4.16 -6.78
N TYR A 193 0.75 4.13 -6.74
CA TYR A 193 -0.07 5.24 -7.24
C TYR A 193 -0.86 5.88 -6.09
N PHE A 194 -0.80 7.20 -6.00
CA PHE A 194 -1.68 7.98 -5.14
C PHE A 194 -3.13 7.72 -5.57
N ILE A 195 -4.00 7.42 -4.60
CA ILE A 195 -5.42 7.23 -4.89
C ILE A 195 -6.05 8.61 -5.01
N ASP A 196 -6.26 8.99 -6.25
CA ASP A 196 -7.03 10.15 -6.65
C ASP A 196 -8.52 9.90 -6.38
N GLU A 197 -9.29 10.92 -6.00
CA GLU A 197 -10.75 10.84 -5.84
C GLU A 197 -11.43 10.29 -7.11
N ARG A 198 -10.79 10.52 -8.27
CA ARG A 198 -11.16 9.99 -9.59
C ARG A 198 -11.22 8.47 -9.68
N GLU A 199 -10.50 7.72 -8.85
CA GLU A 199 -10.62 6.25 -8.79
C GLU A 199 -11.86 5.81 -8.00
N ILE A 200 -12.33 6.63 -7.04
CA ILE A 200 -13.64 6.46 -6.38
C ILE A 200 -14.75 6.73 -7.40
N GLU A 201 -14.72 7.90 -8.07
CA GLU A 201 -15.71 8.26 -9.11
C GLU A 201 -15.82 7.19 -10.20
N LYS A 202 -14.69 6.60 -10.59
CA LYS A 202 -14.57 5.51 -11.56
C LYS A 202 -15.19 4.22 -11.02
N LEU A 203 -14.93 3.84 -9.77
CA LEU A 203 -15.52 2.66 -9.14
C LEU A 203 -17.04 2.82 -8.94
N GLU A 204 -17.52 4.01 -8.59
CA GLU A 204 -18.96 4.31 -8.55
C GLU A 204 -19.59 4.21 -9.95
N ARG A 205 -19.06 4.96 -10.93
CA ARG A 205 -19.59 5.09 -12.29
C ARG A 205 -19.48 3.83 -13.16
N TYR A 206 -18.47 2.99 -12.92
CA TYR A 206 -18.24 1.77 -13.69
C TYR A 206 -18.59 0.49 -12.91
N GLY A 207 -18.80 0.59 -11.59
CA GLY A 207 -19.38 -0.47 -10.74
C GLY A 207 -20.91 -0.46 -10.69
N GLU A 208 -21.57 0.63 -11.11
CA GLU A 208 -23.03 0.78 -11.11
C GLU A 208 -23.75 -0.41 -11.78
N GLY A 209 -24.71 -1.00 -11.09
CA GLY A 209 -25.54 -2.10 -11.61
C GLY A 209 -24.80 -3.44 -11.80
N TRP A 210 -23.73 -3.69 -11.05
CA TRP A 210 -23.16 -5.03 -10.81
C TRP A 210 -22.29 -5.15 -9.56
N LEU A 211 -21.51 -4.12 -9.18
CA LEU A 211 -20.50 -4.24 -8.11
C LEU A 211 -21.10 -4.44 -6.72
N SER A 212 -22.32 -3.96 -6.49
CA SER A 212 -23.10 -4.21 -5.26
C SER A 212 -23.50 -5.67 -5.07
N GLU A 213 -23.61 -6.43 -6.17
CA GLU A 213 -24.08 -7.83 -6.20
C GLU A 213 -22.93 -8.84 -6.35
N HIS A 214 -21.70 -8.36 -6.53
CA HIS A 214 -20.54 -9.21 -6.77
C HIS A 214 -20.03 -9.86 -5.46
N PRO A 215 -19.86 -11.20 -5.36
CA PRO A 215 -19.40 -11.86 -4.14
C PRO A 215 -18.07 -11.33 -3.62
N LEU A 216 -17.11 -11.10 -4.53
CA LEU A 216 -15.80 -10.51 -4.23
C LEU A 216 -15.80 -8.95 -4.17
N ARG A 217 -16.97 -8.29 -3.97
CA ARG A 217 -17.08 -6.82 -3.86
C ARG A 217 -16.03 -6.22 -2.93
N ASP A 218 -15.87 -6.79 -1.74
CA ASP A 218 -14.99 -6.21 -0.72
C ASP A 218 -13.51 -6.41 -1.06
N LEU A 219 -13.15 -7.46 -1.81
CA LEU A 219 -11.82 -7.63 -2.41
C LEU A 219 -11.58 -6.59 -3.51
N ILE A 220 -12.56 -6.35 -4.39
CA ILE A 220 -12.50 -5.35 -5.45
C ILE A 220 -12.31 -3.95 -4.83
N ILE A 221 -13.07 -3.61 -3.80
CA ILE A 221 -12.96 -2.33 -3.09
C ILE A 221 -11.61 -2.26 -2.35
N LYS A 222 -11.20 -3.24 -1.55
CA LYS A 222 -9.94 -3.21 -0.78
C LYS A 222 -8.68 -3.14 -1.68
N ARG A 223 -8.73 -3.71 -2.90
CA ARG A 223 -7.60 -3.65 -3.85
C ARG A 223 -7.61 -2.42 -4.76
N THR A 224 -8.77 -1.87 -5.10
CA THR A 224 -8.87 -0.60 -5.84
C THR A 224 -8.61 0.61 -4.92
N LEU A 225 -9.26 0.64 -3.75
CA LEU A 225 -9.15 1.68 -2.74
C LEU A 225 -8.19 1.25 -1.62
N ARG A 226 -6.89 1.17 -1.94
CA ARG A 226 -5.78 0.90 -1.00
C ARG A 226 -5.56 1.98 0.10
N PHE A 227 -6.54 2.83 0.42
CA PHE A 227 -6.60 3.67 1.63
C PHE A 227 -7.96 3.53 2.33
N ARG A 228 -7.93 3.22 3.63
CA ARG A 228 -9.10 2.77 4.40
C ARG A 228 -10.20 3.82 4.55
N GLU A 229 -9.84 5.10 4.58
CA GLU A 229 -10.76 6.24 4.79
C GLU A 229 -11.71 6.50 3.59
N LEU A 230 -11.47 5.87 2.44
CA LEU A 230 -12.35 5.91 1.27
C LEU A 230 -13.28 4.68 1.18
N ILE A 231 -12.90 3.57 1.81
CA ILE A 231 -13.69 2.33 1.83
C ILE A 231 -15.01 2.55 2.56
N ASP A 232 -14.99 3.28 3.68
CA ASP A 232 -16.18 3.54 4.50
C ASP A 232 -17.22 4.40 3.76
N GLN A 233 -16.78 5.36 2.94
CA GLN A 233 -17.67 6.23 2.14
C GLN A 233 -18.40 5.45 1.04
N VAL A 234 -17.70 4.56 0.34
CA VAL A 234 -18.30 3.67 -0.68
C VAL A 234 -19.14 2.59 -0.02
N GLY A 235 -18.69 2.04 1.10
CA GLY A 235 -19.39 1.02 1.88
C GLY A 235 -20.81 1.44 2.24
N ALA A 236 -20.98 2.68 2.74
CA ALA A 236 -22.27 3.23 3.12
C ALA A 236 -23.23 3.49 1.94
N LYS A 237 -22.72 3.88 0.75
CA LYS A 237 -23.56 4.21 -0.43
C LYS A 237 -24.19 2.99 -1.11
N PHE A 238 -23.55 1.83 -1.05
CA PHE A 238 -23.97 0.63 -1.78
C PHE A 238 -24.68 -0.43 -0.90
N ALA A 239 -25.10 -0.07 0.32
CA ALA A 239 -25.83 -0.96 1.21
C ALA A 239 -27.34 -0.98 0.89
N GLN A 240 -27.90 -2.17 0.61
CA GLN A 240 -29.35 -2.39 0.66
C GLN A 240 -29.77 -2.91 2.05
N PRO A 241 -30.97 -2.56 2.55
CA PRO A 241 -31.48 -3.07 3.82
C PRO A 241 -32.14 -4.45 3.66
N ASP A 242 -31.39 -5.55 3.89
CA ASP A 242 -31.60 -6.34 5.12
C ASP A 242 -30.69 -7.57 5.29
N ILE A 243 -30.40 -7.86 6.56
CA ILE A 243 -30.16 -9.17 7.20
C ILE A 243 -29.39 -10.25 6.39
N THR A 244 -28.08 -10.37 6.67
CA THR A 244 -27.57 -11.52 7.45
C THR A 244 -26.20 -11.21 8.05
N LYS A 245 -26.01 -11.43 9.36
CA LYS A 245 -24.73 -11.21 10.03
C LYS A 245 -23.83 -12.44 9.89
N VAL A 246 -22.76 -12.33 9.11
CA VAL A 246 -21.61 -13.24 9.16
C VAL A 246 -20.40 -12.43 9.62
N ASN A 247 -19.92 -12.70 10.83
CA ASN A 247 -18.77 -11.99 11.39
C ASN A 247 -17.46 -12.50 10.75
N ILE A 248 -16.95 -11.81 9.73
CA ILE A 248 -15.62 -12.05 9.18
C ILE A 248 -14.70 -10.90 9.61
N ALA A 249 -13.93 -11.12 10.68
CA ALA A 249 -12.93 -10.17 11.16
C ALA A 249 -11.67 -10.24 10.28
N THR A 250 -11.59 -9.40 9.24
CA THR A 250 -10.39 -9.33 8.38
C THR A 250 -9.39 -8.28 8.88
N ALA A 251 -8.12 -8.67 8.96
CA ALA A 251 -7.04 -7.80 9.43
C ALA A 251 -6.62 -6.73 8.40
N ASP A 252 -5.97 -5.68 8.93
CA ASP A 252 -5.11 -4.67 8.28
C ASP A 252 -5.69 -3.82 7.12
N THR A 253 -5.38 -2.53 6.99
CA THR A 253 -4.24 -1.73 7.52
C THR A 253 -4.69 -0.40 8.18
N MET A 254 -3.75 0.42 8.67
CA MET A 254 -4.00 1.69 9.39
C MET A 254 -2.98 2.79 9.03
N ASN A 255 -3.41 4.06 8.95
CA ASN A 255 -2.66 5.21 8.39
C ASN A 255 -3.64 6.17 7.62
N ALA A 256 -3.63 7.52 7.48
CA ALA A 256 -3.26 8.68 8.33
C ALA A 256 -4.03 9.97 7.92
N ASP A 257 -5.02 10.33 8.75
CA ASP A 257 -5.34 11.69 9.24
C ASP A 257 -5.90 12.81 8.31
N MET A 258 -7.24 12.94 8.34
CA MET A 258 -8.01 14.11 8.82
C MET A 258 -7.66 15.56 8.39
N THR A 259 -8.71 16.28 7.96
CA THR A 259 -8.99 17.68 8.38
C THR A 259 -10.43 17.84 8.91
N LYS A 260 -10.74 18.96 9.58
CA LYS A 260 -12.00 19.25 10.32
C LYS A 260 -12.78 20.40 9.61
N LEU A 261 -14.00 20.88 9.98
CA LEU A 261 -14.71 20.91 11.28
C LEU A 261 -16.21 21.34 11.10
N ASN A 262 -17.14 20.79 11.91
CA ASN A 262 -18.52 21.28 12.20
C ASN A 262 -19.56 21.34 11.03
N THR A 263 -20.89 21.23 11.25
CA THR A 263 -21.70 21.39 12.49
C THR A 263 -22.53 20.16 12.91
N THR A 264 -22.98 20.18 14.17
CA THR A 264 -23.73 19.15 14.95
C THR A 264 -25.20 18.94 14.50
N PRO A 265 -25.87 17.81 14.86
CA PRO A 265 -26.35 17.55 16.23
C PRO A 265 -26.22 16.09 16.78
N GLU A 266 -25.84 16.02 18.07
CA GLU A 266 -26.23 15.14 19.20
C GLU A 266 -26.59 13.62 19.07
N PRO A 267 -26.46 12.82 20.16
CA PRO A 267 -25.78 11.52 20.05
C PRO A 267 -26.63 10.26 20.35
N THR A 268 -26.08 9.10 19.96
CA THR A 268 -26.39 7.79 20.55
C THR A 268 -25.08 7.01 20.82
N LEU A 269 -25.16 5.92 21.59
CA LEU A 269 -24.04 5.42 22.40
C LEU A 269 -22.85 4.83 21.63
N GLU A 270 -21.67 5.35 21.98
CA GLU A 270 -20.40 4.61 22.20
C GLU A 270 -20.03 3.46 21.24
N SER A 271 -19.41 3.81 20.13
CA SER A 271 -18.28 3.04 19.59
C SER A 271 -17.00 3.89 19.71
N GLN A 272 -16.07 3.50 20.58
CA GLN A 272 -14.80 4.23 20.72
C GLN A 272 -13.93 4.04 19.45
N PRO A 273 -13.23 5.08 18.96
CA PRO A 273 -12.42 4.97 17.76
C PRO A 273 -11.22 4.04 18.01
N VAL A 274 -11.10 2.98 17.20
CA VAL A 274 -10.03 1.97 17.31
C VAL A 274 -8.68 2.62 17.02
N VAL A 275 -7.92 2.94 18.08
CA VAL A 275 -6.65 3.65 17.99
C VAL A 275 -5.62 2.80 17.24
N ARG A 276 -4.90 3.44 16.30
CA ARG A 276 -4.03 2.73 15.35
C ARG A 276 -2.78 2.21 16.07
N LEU A 277 -2.29 0.99 15.79
CA LEU A 277 -1.21 0.37 16.59
C LEU A 277 0.09 1.20 16.60
N ASN A 278 0.46 1.80 15.46
CA ASN A 278 1.60 2.72 15.39
C ASN A 278 1.36 4.03 16.18
N GLN A 279 0.11 4.51 16.27
CA GLN A 279 -0.26 5.62 17.15
C GLN A 279 -0.16 5.23 18.63
N LEU A 280 -0.64 4.05 19.02
CA LEU A 280 -0.45 3.50 20.37
C LEU A 280 1.04 3.36 20.73
N ARG A 281 1.89 2.98 19.77
CA ARG A 281 3.34 2.92 19.93
C ARG A 281 3.96 4.28 20.19
N TYR A 282 3.67 5.27 19.34
CA TYR A 282 4.18 6.63 19.57
C TYR A 282 3.65 7.21 20.90
N GLN A 283 2.40 6.94 21.27
CA GLN A 283 1.83 7.33 22.57
C GLN A 283 2.53 6.64 23.74
N LYS A 284 2.86 5.34 23.64
CA LYS A 284 3.62 4.62 24.68
C LYS A 284 5.02 5.21 24.85
N VAL A 285 5.75 5.43 23.75
CA VAL A 285 7.11 5.98 23.77
C VAL A 285 7.11 7.42 24.33
N VAL A 286 6.21 8.28 23.85
CA VAL A 286 6.03 9.64 24.40
C VAL A 286 5.74 9.57 25.91
N LYS A 287 4.79 8.73 26.34
CA LYS A 287 4.46 8.58 27.76
C LYS A 287 5.63 8.05 28.60
N ILE A 288 6.49 7.18 28.06
CA ILE A 288 7.71 6.76 28.76
C ILE A 288 8.61 7.98 28.97
N VAL A 289 8.93 8.73 27.90
CA VAL A 289 9.79 9.93 27.96
C VAL A 289 9.22 11.02 28.88
N GLU A 290 7.90 11.25 28.85
CA GLU A 290 7.19 12.18 29.74
C GLU A 290 7.33 11.84 31.24
N ASN A 291 7.71 10.60 31.59
CA ASN A 291 7.92 10.14 32.96
C ASN A 291 9.41 9.92 33.32
N LEU A 292 10.36 10.17 32.41
CA LEU A 292 11.80 10.09 32.72
C LEU A 292 12.29 11.32 33.49
N PRO A 293 13.21 11.18 34.47
CA PRO A 293 13.72 12.29 35.26
C PRO A 293 14.60 13.26 34.45
N SER A 294 15.40 12.74 33.51
CA SER A 294 16.08 13.54 32.48
C SER A 294 15.60 13.12 31.10
N ARG A 295 15.52 14.10 30.19
CA ARG A 295 15.01 13.95 28.81
C ARG A 295 15.49 15.07 27.87
N GLU A 296 16.48 15.87 28.28
CA GLU A 296 16.82 17.10 27.57
C GLU A 296 17.36 16.83 26.16
N SER A 297 18.08 15.72 25.99
CA SER A 297 18.71 15.31 24.75
C SER A 297 18.20 13.93 24.30
N ILE A 298 17.55 13.86 23.13
CA ILE A 298 16.90 12.65 22.62
C ILE A 298 17.46 12.26 21.26
N VAL A 299 17.68 10.96 21.02
CA VAL A 299 17.97 10.37 19.70
C VAL A 299 16.81 9.50 19.26
N ASP A 300 16.20 9.85 18.13
CA ASP A 300 15.21 9.04 17.41
C ASP A 300 15.97 8.28 16.31
N PHE A 301 16.37 7.03 16.58
CA PHE A 301 17.30 6.27 15.74
C PHE A 301 16.55 5.31 14.82
N GLY A 302 16.40 5.71 13.55
CA GLY A 302 15.44 5.14 12.62
C GLY A 302 14.17 5.99 12.54
N ALA A 303 14.32 7.32 12.50
CA ALA A 303 13.23 8.29 12.62
C ALA A 303 12.21 8.25 11.46
N GLY A 304 12.59 7.72 10.29
CA GLY A 304 11.75 7.71 9.09
C GLY A 304 11.23 9.10 8.73
N GLU A 305 9.93 9.20 8.39
CA GLU A 305 9.23 10.46 8.09
C GLU A 305 8.99 11.41 9.30
N GLY A 306 9.79 11.28 10.37
CA GLY A 306 9.81 12.19 11.53
C GLY A 306 8.57 12.14 12.42
N LYS A 307 7.71 11.11 12.29
CA LYS A 307 6.41 11.02 12.99
C LYS A 307 6.53 10.92 14.51
N LEU A 308 7.61 10.31 15.02
CA LEU A 308 7.91 10.24 16.45
C LEU A 308 8.64 11.50 16.91
N SER A 309 9.70 11.91 16.20
CA SER A 309 10.48 13.12 16.46
C SER A 309 9.62 14.39 16.59
N VAL A 310 8.61 14.57 15.74
CA VAL A 310 7.64 15.68 15.88
C VAL A 310 6.83 15.61 17.18
N ARG A 311 6.51 14.42 17.69
CA ARG A 311 5.77 14.28 18.97
C ARG A 311 6.67 14.54 20.17
N LEU A 312 7.92 14.06 20.11
CA LEU A 312 8.94 14.33 21.12
C LEU A 312 9.23 15.82 21.25
N GLY A 313 9.17 16.58 20.14
CA GLY A 313 9.37 18.02 20.10
C GLY A 313 8.34 18.87 20.85
N PHE A 314 7.24 18.28 21.36
CA PHE A 314 6.27 18.95 22.24
C PHE A 314 6.35 18.52 23.71
N ILE A 315 7.33 17.68 24.09
CA ILE A 315 7.47 17.23 25.48
C ILE A 315 8.21 18.31 26.30
N PRO A 316 7.61 18.85 27.38
CA PRO A 316 8.27 19.83 28.23
C PRO A 316 9.56 19.28 28.85
N GLY A 317 10.63 20.07 28.79
CA GLY A 317 11.98 19.72 29.27
C GLY A 317 12.92 19.18 28.20
N VAL A 318 12.44 18.85 27.00
CA VAL A 318 13.31 18.55 25.86
C VAL A 318 14.00 19.83 25.38
N LYS A 319 15.26 19.73 24.94
CA LYS A 319 16.08 20.83 24.39
C LYS A 319 16.69 20.49 23.03
N GLU A 320 16.97 19.21 22.77
CA GLU A 320 17.56 18.71 21.53
C GLU A 320 16.94 17.37 21.14
N ILE A 321 16.63 17.20 19.85
CA ILE A 321 16.23 15.91 19.27
C ILE A 321 17.07 15.67 18.02
N LEU A 322 17.81 14.56 17.99
CA LEU A 322 18.57 14.09 16.83
C LEU A 322 17.77 13.00 16.12
N ALA A 323 17.21 13.31 14.94
CA ALA A 323 16.44 12.39 14.13
C ALA A 323 17.36 11.67 13.12
N VAL A 324 17.82 10.48 13.46
CA VAL A 324 18.79 9.72 12.67
C VAL A 324 18.06 8.83 11.66
N GLU A 325 18.34 9.02 10.38
CA GLU A 325 17.70 8.28 9.28
C GLU A 325 18.67 8.17 8.09
N PRO A 326 19.00 6.96 7.60
CA PRO A 326 19.90 6.80 6.45
C PRO A 326 19.27 7.17 5.10
N THR A 327 17.94 7.25 5.01
CA THR A 327 17.22 7.44 3.75
C THR A 327 16.89 8.90 3.50
N GLU A 328 17.54 9.52 2.50
CA GLU A 328 17.29 10.92 2.08
C GLU A 328 15.79 11.22 1.88
N LYS A 329 15.05 10.32 1.22
CA LYS A 329 13.61 10.41 1.01
C LYS A 329 12.81 10.62 2.30
N GLU A 330 13.12 9.85 3.33
CA GLU A 330 12.40 9.92 4.61
C GLU A 330 12.86 11.14 5.42
N GLN A 331 14.13 11.55 5.31
CA GLN A 331 14.57 12.85 5.83
C GLN A 331 13.88 14.04 5.16
N LEU A 332 13.66 14.03 3.85
CA LEU A 332 12.93 15.11 3.16
C LEU A 332 11.47 15.20 3.63
N ARG A 333 10.84 14.06 3.94
CA ARG A 333 9.52 13.99 4.57
C ARG A 333 9.54 14.50 6.02
N ALA A 334 10.55 14.09 6.80
CA ALA A 334 10.75 14.53 8.17
C ALA A 334 10.98 16.05 8.25
N LEU A 335 11.90 16.60 7.45
CA LEU A 335 12.18 18.03 7.30
C LEU A 335 10.93 18.85 7.00
N LYS A 336 10.10 18.40 6.05
CA LYS A 336 8.81 19.04 5.78
C LYS A 336 7.92 19.03 7.03
N ARG A 337 7.81 17.89 7.72
CA ARG A 337 7.00 17.76 8.93
C ARG A 337 7.52 18.60 10.11
N PHE A 338 8.83 18.77 10.23
CA PHE A 338 9.47 19.62 11.24
C PHE A 338 9.16 21.10 10.94
N SER A 339 9.26 21.52 9.68
CA SER A 339 8.90 22.88 9.23
C SER A 339 7.41 23.19 9.41
N GLU A 340 6.52 22.22 9.16
CA GLU A 340 5.07 22.34 9.44
C GLU A 340 4.77 22.43 10.95
N ALA A 341 5.62 21.87 11.81
CA ALA A 341 5.49 21.92 13.26
C ALA A 341 6.10 23.19 13.89
N SER A 342 7.16 23.77 13.30
CA SER A 342 7.88 24.94 13.82
C SER A 342 7.11 26.27 13.84
N TYR A 343 5.86 26.29 13.38
CA TYR A 343 4.95 27.42 13.54
C TYR A 343 4.11 27.37 14.83
N LYS A 344 4.40 26.42 15.73
CA LYS A 344 3.70 26.26 17.02
C LYS A 344 4.64 26.64 18.15
N ASP A 345 4.08 27.29 19.16
CA ASP A 345 4.77 27.62 20.39
C ASP A 345 5.27 26.35 21.11
N ASP A 346 6.33 26.49 21.90
CA ASP A 346 7.00 25.45 22.68
C ASP A 346 7.52 24.21 21.89
N PHE A 347 7.57 24.28 20.55
CA PHE A 347 8.10 23.19 19.72
C PHE A 347 9.64 23.22 19.58
N ILE A 348 10.29 22.14 20.02
CA ILE A 348 11.70 21.86 19.73
C ILE A 348 11.81 21.16 18.37
N ALA A 349 12.33 21.87 17.37
CA ALA A 349 12.55 21.34 16.03
C ALA A 349 13.65 20.27 16.00
N PRO A 350 13.37 19.03 15.56
CA PRO A 350 14.39 17.98 15.47
C PRO A 350 15.44 18.28 14.40
N ILE A 351 16.69 17.96 14.73
CA ILE A 351 17.85 18.06 13.85
C ILE A 351 17.97 16.74 13.05
N PRO A 352 17.88 16.73 11.72
CA PRO A 352 18.07 15.53 10.93
C PRO A 352 19.55 15.14 10.86
N ILE A 353 19.85 13.85 11.07
CA ILE A 353 21.21 13.30 11.05
C ILE A 353 21.27 12.16 10.01
N TRP A 354 22.08 12.34 8.97
CA TRP A 354 22.26 11.36 7.89
C TRP A 354 23.22 10.24 8.34
N GLY A 355 22.67 9.32 9.13
CA GLY A 355 23.42 8.26 9.82
C GLY A 355 22.72 6.90 9.76
N SER A 356 23.43 5.86 10.19
CA SER A 356 22.93 4.48 10.21
C SER A 356 23.49 3.71 11.40
N LEU A 357 22.77 2.70 11.87
CA LEU A 357 23.17 1.84 13.00
C LEU A 357 24.49 1.08 12.78
N TYR A 358 24.98 1.03 11.54
CA TYR A 358 26.27 0.44 11.17
C TYR A 358 27.46 1.41 11.26
N TYR A 359 27.21 2.70 11.44
CA TYR A 359 28.22 3.75 11.50
C TYR A 359 28.22 4.41 12.88
N TYR A 360 29.43 4.74 13.36
CA TYR A 360 29.61 5.45 14.62
C TYR A 360 29.56 6.96 14.38
N ASP A 361 28.77 7.66 15.18
CA ASP A 361 28.64 9.12 15.21
C ASP A 361 28.82 9.61 16.65
N GLU A 362 29.84 10.44 16.90
CA GLU A 362 30.13 10.94 18.25
C GLU A 362 29.08 11.90 18.79
N GLN A 363 28.24 12.50 17.92
CA GLN A 363 27.13 13.37 18.33
C GLN A 363 26.05 12.62 19.10
N LEU A 364 25.96 11.28 18.97
CA LEU A 364 24.91 10.45 19.59
C LEU A 364 25.25 9.96 21.01
N ARG A 365 26.38 10.40 21.58
CA ARG A 365 26.90 9.93 22.88
C ARG A 365 26.26 10.60 24.09
N ASN A 366 26.15 9.85 25.18
CA ASN A 366 25.70 10.24 26.51
C ASN A 366 24.36 11.00 26.53
N LYS A 367 23.49 10.75 25.55
CA LYS A 367 22.17 11.36 25.42
C LYS A 367 21.22 10.79 26.48
N ASP A 368 20.24 11.58 26.91
CA ASP A 368 19.30 11.16 27.95
C ASP A 368 18.45 9.99 27.50
N VAL A 369 17.95 10.05 26.26
CA VAL A 369 17.12 9.01 25.67
C VAL A 369 17.61 8.65 24.28
N MET A 370 17.75 7.35 23.99
CA MET A 370 17.89 6.83 22.63
C MET A 370 16.73 5.88 22.34
N ILE A 371 16.13 5.98 21.15
CA ILE A 371 14.91 5.26 20.80
C ILE A 371 15.11 4.50 19.49
N LEU A 372 14.86 3.20 19.50
CA LEU A 372 14.76 2.33 18.33
C LEU A 372 13.32 1.79 18.27
N SER A 373 12.43 2.51 17.57
CA SER A 373 10.98 2.25 17.56
C SER A 373 10.55 1.44 16.32
N GLU A 374 10.62 0.11 16.40
CA GLU A 374 10.41 -0.83 15.28
C GLU A 374 11.45 -0.66 14.18
N VAL A 375 12.65 -1.14 14.52
CA VAL A 375 13.93 -0.85 13.85
C VAL A 375 14.85 -2.07 13.86
N ILE A 376 14.90 -2.85 14.95
CA ILE A 376 15.84 -3.96 15.08
C ILE A 376 15.51 -5.13 14.15
N GLU A 377 14.23 -5.36 13.89
CA GLU A 377 13.70 -6.37 12.98
C GLU A 377 14.08 -6.14 11.51
N HIS A 378 14.44 -4.91 11.12
CA HIS A 378 14.94 -4.61 9.77
C HIS A 378 16.45 -4.93 9.59
N ILE A 379 17.14 -5.27 10.67
CA ILE A 379 18.59 -5.58 10.72
C ILE A 379 18.78 -7.09 10.55
N ASP A 380 19.81 -7.52 9.81
CA ASP A 380 20.19 -8.94 9.79
C ASP A 380 20.56 -9.37 11.23
N GLU A 381 19.88 -10.37 11.80
CA GLU A 381 19.99 -10.74 13.24
C GLU A 381 21.46 -10.93 13.69
N GLY A 382 22.30 -11.53 12.85
CA GLY A 382 23.73 -11.73 13.11
C GLY A 382 24.59 -10.44 13.18
N ARG A 383 24.07 -9.29 12.76
CA ARG A 383 24.71 -7.96 12.93
C ARG A 383 24.28 -7.25 14.20
N LEU A 384 23.11 -7.59 14.73
CA LEU A 384 22.49 -6.90 15.87
C LEU A 384 23.39 -6.83 17.12
N PRO A 385 24.22 -7.85 17.47
CA PRO A 385 25.20 -7.71 18.56
C PRO A 385 26.08 -6.47 18.40
N ARG A 386 26.75 -6.28 17.25
CA ARG A 386 27.65 -5.14 17.00
C ARG A 386 26.93 -3.78 17.01
N VAL A 387 25.66 -3.74 16.63
CA VAL A 387 24.82 -2.54 16.77
C VAL A 387 24.62 -2.22 18.25
N MET A 388 24.26 -3.22 19.06
CA MET A 388 24.06 -3.04 20.51
C MET A 388 25.37 -2.76 21.26
N ASP A 389 26.50 -3.35 20.84
CA ASP A 389 27.84 -3.03 21.35
C ASP A 389 28.17 -1.54 21.16
N THR A 390 27.73 -0.96 20.03
CA THR A 390 27.92 0.46 19.72
C THR A 390 26.98 1.33 20.57
N ILE A 391 25.69 0.98 20.65
CA ILE A 391 24.69 1.72 21.42
C ILE A 391 25.00 1.70 22.93
N LEU A 392 25.10 0.51 23.53
CA LEU A 392 25.26 0.35 24.98
C LEU A 392 26.72 0.48 25.43
N GLY A 393 27.69 0.21 24.54
CA GLY A 393 29.12 0.28 24.86
C GLY A 393 29.81 1.61 24.51
N SER A 394 29.34 2.34 23.50
CA SER A 394 29.99 3.58 23.02
C SER A 394 29.11 4.84 23.08
N TYR A 395 27.83 4.74 22.71
CA TYR A 395 26.89 5.85 22.89
C TYR A 395 26.44 5.99 24.36
N LYS A 396 26.22 4.88 25.07
CA LYS A 396 25.90 4.83 26.51
C LYS A 396 24.77 5.79 26.96
N PRO A 397 23.61 5.83 26.27
CA PRO A 397 22.51 6.72 26.64
C PRO A 397 22.00 6.40 28.06
N ASN A 398 21.46 7.40 28.76
CA ASN A 398 20.96 7.19 30.13
C ASN A 398 19.74 6.24 30.13
N VAL A 399 18.86 6.38 29.14
CA VAL A 399 17.78 5.45 28.84
C VAL A 399 17.83 5.03 27.37
N LEU A 400 17.70 3.74 27.10
CA LEU A 400 17.48 3.19 25.76
C LEU A 400 16.07 2.57 25.70
N ILE A 401 15.27 2.98 24.72
CA ILE A 401 13.95 2.41 24.44
C ILE A 401 14.04 1.60 23.13
N VAL A 402 13.70 0.31 23.17
CA VAL A 402 13.64 -0.57 21.99
C VAL A 402 12.24 -1.16 21.88
N SER A 403 11.61 -1.08 20.70
CA SER A 403 10.37 -1.83 20.41
C SER A 403 10.46 -2.58 19.09
N THR A 404 9.71 -3.68 19.01
CA THR A 404 9.72 -4.65 17.90
C THR A 404 8.41 -5.48 17.92
N PRO A 405 7.94 -6.07 16.80
CA PRO A 405 6.76 -6.93 16.78
C PRO A 405 6.84 -8.14 17.72
N ASN A 406 5.66 -8.66 18.09
CA ASN A 406 5.52 -9.98 18.69
C ASN A 406 5.03 -10.98 17.65
N VAL A 407 5.86 -11.97 17.30
CA VAL A 407 5.49 -13.00 16.32
C VAL A 407 4.33 -13.88 16.80
N GLU A 408 4.18 -14.07 18.12
CA GLU A 408 3.10 -14.88 18.72
C GLU A 408 1.72 -14.30 18.37
N TYR A 409 1.62 -12.98 18.25
CA TYR A 409 0.36 -12.31 17.93
C TYR A 409 -0.07 -12.48 16.46
N ASN A 410 0.80 -12.95 15.56
CA ASN A 410 0.43 -13.16 14.15
C ASN A 410 -0.68 -14.22 14.01
N THR A 411 -0.78 -15.17 14.96
CA THR A 411 -1.90 -16.10 15.08
C THR A 411 -3.24 -15.40 15.38
N VAL A 412 -3.23 -14.35 16.20
CA VAL A 412 -4.42 -13.54 16.52
C VAL A 412 -4.90 -12.75 15.30
N TYR A 413 -3.97 -12.30 14.46
CA TYR A 413 -4.27 -11.69 13.16
C TYR A 413 -4.62 -12.70 12.04
N GLN A 414 -4.70 -14.00 12.35
CA GLN A 414 -4.99 -15.08 11.39
C GLN A 414 -4.02 -15.10 10.18
N MET A 415 -2.74 -14.84 10.43
CA MET A 415 -1.71 -14.79 9.38
C MET A 415 -1.03 -16.15 9.20
N ASP A 416 -1.06 -16.68 7.97
CA ASP A 416 -0.30 -17.87 7.56
C ASP A 416 1.19 -17.56 7.27
N GLU A 417 1.57 -16.28 7.14
CA GLU A 417 2.98 -15.87 6.96
C GLU A 417 3.69 -15.80 8.32
N ALA A 418 4.89 -16.40 8.41
CA ALA A 418 5.68 -16.48 9.65
C ALA A 418 6.23 -15.14 10.17
N VAL A 419 6.01 -14.04 9.43
CA VAL A 419 6.52 -12.69 9.66
C VAL A 419 5.45 -11.72 9.16
N ARG A 420 5.13 -10.68 9.92
CA ARG A 420 4.03 -9.73 9.64
C ARG A 420 4.31 -8.82 8.43
N HIS A 421 5.57 -8.43 8.20
CA HIS A 421 5.96 -7.57 7.08
C HIS A 421 7.18 -8.11 6.33
N LYS A 422 7.16 -7.97 5.00
CA LYS A 422 8.14 -8.59 4.08
C LYS A 422 9.53 -7.93 4.11
N ASP A 423 9.63 -6.79 4.78
CA ASP A 423 10.86 -6.03 5.00
C ASP A 423 11.50 -6.30 6.38
N HIS A 424 10.89 -7.16 7.22
CA HIS A 424 11.50 -7.68 8.44
C HIS A 424 12.43 -8.87 8.11
N ARG A 425 13.55 -8.96 8.84
CA ARG A 425 14.54 -10.05 8.80
C ARG A 425 14.22 -11.15 9.81
N PHE A 426 13.59 -10.77 10.92
CA PHE A 426 13.12 -11.67 11.98
C PHE A 426 11.92 -11.02 12.69
N GLU A 427 11.11 -11.84 13.35
CA GLU A 427 10.22 -11.42 14.43
C GLU A 427 10.41 -12.38 15.60
N TRP A 428 10.36 -11.86 16.83
CA TRP A 428 10.65 -12.63 18.03
C TRP A 428 9.39 -12.88 18.86
N THR A 429 9.37 -14.03 19.53
CA THR A 429 8.46 -14.30 20.67
C THR A 429 8.88 -13.47 21.89
N ARG A 430 7.98 -13.30 22.86
CA ARG A 430 8.27 -12.69 24.17
C ARG A 430 9.41 -13.41 24.90
N ALA A 431 9.52 -14.73 24.74
CA ALA A 431 10.60 -15.51 25.31
C ALA A 431 11.97 -15.18 24.67
N GLN A 432 12.03 -15.02 23.34
CA GLN A 432 13.25 -14.60 22.63
C GLN A 432 13.64 -13.16 22.99
N PHE A 433 12.70 -12.21 22.88
CA PHE A 433 12.93 -10.80 23.18
C PHE A 433 13.39 -10.61 24.63
N SER A 434 12.68 -11.20 25.60
CA SER A 434 13.06 -11.15 27.02
C SER A 434 14.45 -11.76 27.30
N LYS A 435 14.79 -12.89 26.66
CA LYS A 435 16.13 -13.48 26.80
C LYS A 435 17.22 -12.57 26.23
N TRP A 436 16.97 -11.94 25.09
CA TRP A 436 17.91 -11.03 24.43
C TRP A 436 18.14 -9.76 25.27
N THR A 437 17.06 -9.10 25.74
CA THR A 437 17.16 -7.88 26.54
C THR A 437 17.88 -8.10 27.88
N HIS A 438 17.53 -9.15 28.63
CA HIS A 438 18.19 -9.45 29.90
C HIS A 438 19.67 -9.80 29.76
N ASN A 439 20.10 -10.34 28.62
CA ASN A 439 21.53 -10.56 28.35
C ASN A 439 22.27 -9.25 28.07
N LEU A 440 21.69 -8.34 27.27
CA LEU A 440 22.27 -7.01 27.03
C LEU A 440 22.36 -6.18 28.32
N ALA A 441 21.29 -6.17 29.12
CA ALA A 441 21.21 -5.49 30.40
C ALA A 441 22.40 -5.86 31.31
N ARG A 442 22.63 -7.18 31.50
CA ARG A 442 23.74 -7.73 32.29
C ARG A 442 25.12 -7.42 31.71
N ASN A 443 25.27 -7.44 30.38
CA ASN A 443 26.56 -7.23 29.73
C ASN A 443 27.04 -5.76 29.75
N TYR A 444 26.12 -4.80 29.87
CA TYR A 444 26.41 -3.37 29.74
C TYR A 444 26.11 -2.52 30.99
N SER A 445 25.75 -3.15 32.11
CA SER A 445 25.33 -2.46 33.35
C SER A 445 24.11 -1.56 33.17
N TYR A 446 23.07 -2.12 32.54
CA TYR A 446 21.73 -1.54 32.47
C TYR A 446 20.76 -2.42 33.24
N GLU A 447 19.75 -1.82 33.88
CA GLU A 447 18.51 -2.51 34.22
C GLU A 447 17.58 -2.51 33.01
N VAL A 448 16.65 -3.46 32.93
CA VAL A 448 15.65 -3.47 31.84
C VAL A 448 14.26 -3.81 32.36
N GLN A 449 13.31 -2.97 32.00
CA GLN A 449 11.87 -3.21 32.15
C GLN A 449 11.28 -3.66 30.81
N LEU A 450 10.40 -4.66 30.84
CA LEU A 450 9.63 -5.11 29.69
C LEU A 450 8.16 -4.75 29.85
N ASP A 451 7.53 -4.38 28.74
CA ASP A 451 6.13 -3.95 28.65
C ASP A 451 5.62 -4.19 27.21
N GLY A 452 4.34 -3.97 26.94
CA GLY A 452 3.70 -4.21 25.64
C GLY A 452 2.92 -3.01 25.09
N ILE A 453 2.57 -3.11 23.81
CA ILE A 453 1.93 -2.05 23.01
C ILE A 453 0.82 -2.66 22.16
N GLY A 454 -0.39 -2.12 22.30
CA GLY A 454 -1.62 -2.66 21.70
C GLY A 454 -2.50 -3.35 22.75
N GLU A 455 -3.62 -3.93 22.29
CA GLU A 455 -4.45 -4.83 23.10
C GLU A 455 -3.66 -6.08 23.51
N GLU A 456 -3.98 -6.68 24.66
CA GLU A 456 -3.38 -7.95 25.08
C GLU A 456 -4.33 -9.11 24.76
N ALA A 457 -3.84 -10.12 24.05
CA ALA A 457 -4.57 -11.35 23.80
C ALA A 457 -4.07 -12.46 24.75
N GLU A 458 -5.00 -13.14 25.42
CA GLU A 458 -4.67 -14.23 26.34
C GLU A 458 -3.82 -15.31 25.63
N GLY A 459 -2.77 -15.78 26.31
CA GLY A 459 -1.79 -16.70 25.74
C GLY A 459 -0.75 -16.04 24.83
N TYR A 460 -1.10 -15.03 24.02
CA TYR A 460 -0.22 -14.44 22.99
C TYR A 460 0.47 -13.13 23.42
N GLY A 461 -0.09 -12.38 24.38
CA GLY A 461 0.43 -11.09 24.83
C GLY A 461 0.01 -9.93 23.91
N HIS A 462 0.84 -8.88 23.82
CA HIS A 462 0.59 -7.70 22.96
C HIS A 462 1.16 -7.88 21.53
N PRO A 463 0.64 -7.16 20.51
CA PRO A 463 1.12 -7.26 19.12
C PRO A 463 2.49 -6.63 18.86
N SER A 464 2.92 -5.69 19.70
CA SER A 464 4.24 -5.05 19.68
C SER A 464 4.80 -5.01 21.11
N GLN A 465 6.10 -5.23 21.24
CA GLN A 465 6.83 -5.40 22.49
C GLN A 465 7.72 -4.19 22.72
N ILE A 466 7.97 -3.80 23.97
CA ILE A 466 8.88 -2.70 24.29
C ILE A 466 9.77 -3.04 25.50
N ALA A 467 11.02 -2.63 25.40
CA ALA A 467 12.03 -2.73 26.44
C ALA A 467 12.58 -1.34 26.75
N ILE A 468 12.63 -1.01 28.04
CA ILE A 468 13.18 0.24 28.56
C ILE A 468 14.42 -0.15 29.37
N PHE A 469 15.60 0.15 28.83
CA PHE A 469 16.87 -0.05 29.49
C PHE A 469 17.28 1.23 30.21
N THR A 470 17.61 1.15 31.51
CA THR A 470 18.06 2.29 32.31
C THR A 470 19.49 2.05 32.80
N ARG A 471 20.39 3.01 32.56
CA ARG A 471 21.82 2.88 32.87
C ARG A 471 22.07 2.89 34.38
N GLN A 472 22.69 1.84 34.92
CA GLN A 472 23.02 1.79 36.35
C GLN A 472 24.12 2.80 36.68
N GLY A 473 23.94 3.54 37.78
CA GLY A 473 24.91 4.56 38.24
C GLY A 473 24.88 5.89 37.46
N GLY A 474 23.81 6.20 36.72
CA GLY A 474 23.65 7.45 35.98
C GLY A 474 23.11 8.65 36.78
N ILE A 475 22.78 8.48 38.06
CA ILE A 475 22.30 9.58 38.93
C ILE A 475 23.45 10.04 39.82
N GLU A 476 24.34 10.86 39.26
CA GLU A 476 25.13 11.80 40.07
C GLU A 476 24.22 13.00 40.38
N ASN A 477 24.15 13.40 41.65
CA ASN A 477 23.38 14.58 42.05
C ASN A 477 24.28 15.81 41.93
N GLU A 478 23.85 16.82 41.17
CA GLU A 478 24.28 18.22 41.30
C GLU A 478 23.23 19.03 42.06
#